data_AF-A0A0B7MRU9-F1
#
_entry.id   AF-A0A0B7MRU9-F1
#
_cell.length_a   1.000
_cell.length_b   1.000
_cell.length_c   1.000
_cell.angle_alpha   90.00
_cell.angle_beta   90.00
_cell.angle_gamma   90.00
#
_symmetry.space_group_name_H-M   'P 1'
#
loop_
_entity.id
_entity.type
_entity.pdbx_description
1 polymer ?
#
loop_
_entity_poly.entity_id
_entity_poly.type
_entity_poly.pdbx_seq_one_letter_code
_entity_poly.pdbx_strand_id
1 'polypeptide(L)'
;MNEEYNYDSETVPVMIQSYMDWEETAAVNAAQKEANRKTKPHSKESFLDVVKKERGSYITKNEAKVVNLVNLLQEFENMSISEAGRKVGLSKSTSICKVKQWNQVTSEIAEKGFPDSIAIKEGKGRPTILKDEHTVFIFELLANEPTLTIEAVTDHLSKEFKNIQITPRSMENHMKKKCRLTYKRIILRYYGRNTDETVGQNIDFMNECVFLDEAGFNRSMHRSYGWSEAGTPCKIDL
;
A
#
# COMPACT_ATOMS: atom_id res chain seq x y z
N MET A 1 -3.44 68.46 15.18
CA MET A 1 -2.43 67.44 14.82
C MET A 1 -3.17 66.46 13.93
N ASN A 2 -3.00 66.63 12.62
CA ASN A 2 -3.67 65.86 11.58
C ASN A 2 -2.64 64.89 11.00
N GLU A 3 -2.93 63.60 10.96
CA GLU A 3 -2.18 62.63 10.14
C GLU A 3 -3.09 62.16 9.01
N GLU A 4 -2.83 62.70 7.82
CA GLU A 4 -3.37 62.22 6.55
C GLU A 4 -2.69 60.90 6.18
N TYR A 5 -3.48 59.83 6.09
CA TYR A 5 -3.07 58.58 5.45
C TYR A 5 -3.15 58.75 3.94
N ASN A 6 -1.99 58.85 3.31
CA ASN A 6 -1.83 58.84 1.86
C ASN A 6 -2.02 57.41 1.33
N TYR A 7 -3.05 57.20 0.50
CA TYR A 7 -3.31 55.92 -0.18
C TYR A 7 -2.75 56.04 -1.60
N ASP A 8 -1.47 55.70 -1.77
CA ASP A 8 -0.86 55.56 -3.10
C ASP A 8 -1.44 54.30 -3.77
N SER A 9 -2.38 54.49 -4.69
CA SER A 9 -2.93 53.43 -5.53
C SER A 9 -1.95 53.08 -6.65
N GLU A 10 -0.96 52.24 -6.36
CA GLU A 10 -0.17 51.58 -7.41
C GLU A 10 -1.07 50.57 -8.14
N THR A 11 -1.51 50.95 -9.33
CA THR A 11 -2.26 50.07 -10.24
C THR A 11 -1.27 49.11 -10.87
N VAL A 12 -1.16 47.89 -10.33
CA VAL A 12 -0.34 46.83 -10.93
C VAL A 12 -1.01 46.38 -12.23
N PRO A 13 -0.35 46.46 -13.41
CA PRO A 13 -0.94 45.98 -14.64
C PRO A 13 -1.10 44.45 -14.57
N VAL A 14 -2.34 43.98 -14.51
CA VAL A 14 -2.66 42.56 -14.74
C VAL A 14 -2.39 42.28 -16.21
N MET A 15 -1.23 41.71 -16.51
CA MET A 15 -0.90 41.16 -17.82
C MET A 15 -1.82 39.96 -18.05
N ILE A 16 -2.91 40.17 -18.77
CA ILE A 16 -3.73 39.08 -19.30
C ILE A 16 -2.90 38.43 -20.41
N GLN A 17 -2.18 37.36 -20.08
CA GLN A 17 -1.60 36.47 -21.08
C GLN A 17 -2.73 35.85 -21.88
N SER A 18 -2.73 36.13 -23.18
CA SER A 18 -3.64 35.52 -24.15
C SER A 18 -3.48 34.01 -24.10
N TYR A 19 -4.59 33.29 -24.02
CA TYR A 19 -4.64 31.82 -23.99
C TYR A 19 -3.92 31.15 -25.19
N MET A 20 -3.64 31.92 -26.25
CA MET A 20 -2.92 31.45 -27.44
C MET A 20 -1.39 31.30 -27.24
N ASP A 21 -0.77 32.02 -26.29
CA ASP A 21 0.69 32.01 -26.12
C ASP A 21 1.23 30.69 -25.49
N TRP A 22 0.35 29.93 -24.82
CA TRP A 22 0.69 28.62 -24.24
C TRP A 22 0.89 27.53 -25.30
N GLU A 23 0.11 27.56 -26.40
CA GLU A 23 0.19 26.53 -27.44
C GLU A 23 1.46 26.67 -28.28
N GLU A 24 1.88 27.91 -28.55
CA GLU A 24 3.13 28.18 -29.28
C GLU A 24 4.36 27.76 -28.48
N THR A 25 4.39 28.06 -27.18
CA THR A 25 5.51 27.65 -26.30
C THR A 25 5.57 26.12 -26.13
N ALA A 26 4.43 25.43 -26.09
CA ALA A 26 4.40 23.97 -26.06
C ALA A 26 4.93 23.34 -27.37
N ALA A 27 4.58 23.93 -28.53
CA ALA A 27 5.05 23.46 -29.84
C ALA A 27 6.56 23.64 -30.03
N VAL A 28 7.12 24.79 -29.62
CA VAL A 28 8.55 25.06 -29.68
C VAL A 28 9.35 24.10 -28.77
N ASN A 29 8.84 23.83 -27.57
CA ASN A 29 9.48 22.89 -26.64
C ASN A 29 9.43 21.43 -27.14
N ALA A 30 8.36 21.02 -27.81
CA ALA A 30 8.26 19.71 -28.44
C ALA A 30 9.25 19.56 -29.61
N ALA A 31 9.38 20.59 -30.46
CA ALA A 31 10.33 20.61 -31.57
C ALA A 31 11.79 20.54 -31.08
N GLN A 32 12.12 21.26 -30.01
CA GLN A 32 13.46 21.24 -29.39
C GLN A 32 13.81 19.85 -28.81
N LYS A 33 12.82 19.15 -28.23
CA LYS A 33 12.97 17.78 -27.70
C LYS A 33 13.16 16.75 -28.81
N GLU A 34 12.49 16.92 -29.95
CA GLU A 34 12.64 16.07 -31.14
C GLU A 34 14.02 16.26 -31.80
N ALA A 35 14.51 17.51 -31.86
CA ALA A 35 15.85 17.81 -32.37
C ALA A 35 16.95 17.20 -31.49
N ASN A 36 16.81 17.26 -30.16
CA ASN A 36 17.76 16.67 -29.20
C ASN A 36 17.75 15.13 -29.20
N ARG A 37 16.69 14.49 -29.69
CA ARG A 37 16.66 13.03 -29.89
C ARG A 37 17.45 12.56 -31.11
N LYS A 38 17.61 13.42 -32.12
CA LYS A 38 18.26 13.08 -33.40
C LYS A 38 19.78 13.29 -33.40
N THR A 39 20.34 13.97 -32.40
CA THR A 39 21.77 14.34 -32.34
C THR A 39 22.64 13.45 -31.44
N LYS A 40 22.14 12.31 -30.94
CA LYS A 40 22.98 11.33 -30.20
C LYS A 40 23.62 10.33 -31.17
N PRO A 41 24.94 10.41 -31.48
CA PRO A 41 25.58 9.41 -32.31
C PRO A 41 25.75 8.10 -31.51
N HIS A 42 25.28 7.00 -32.11
CA HIS A 42 25.44 5.66 -31.60
C HIS A 42 26.74 5.08 -32.17
N SER A 43 27.86 5.24 -31.46
CA SER A 43 29.06 4.43 -31.71
C SER A 43 28.86 3.06 -31.07
N LYS A 44 28.92 2.01 -31.89
CA LYS A 44 28.94 0.61 -31.45
C LYS A 44 30.41 0.18 -31.38
N GLU A 45 30.94 0.01 -30.18
CA GLU A 45 32.10 -0.85 -29.93
C GLU A 45 31.65 -2.08 -29.14
N SER A 46 32.10 -3.23 -29.61
CA SER A 46 31.72 -4.58 -29.18
C SER A 46 32.31 -4.92 -27.81
N PHE A 47 31.47 -5.03 -26.79
CA PHE A 47 31.81 -5.70 -25.54
C PHE A 47 31.55 -7.19 -25.68
N LEU A 48 32.62 -7.99 -25.57
CA LEU A 48 32.61 -9.44 -25.59
C LEU A 48 31.70 -10.03 -24.50
N ASP A 49 31.01 -11.11 -24.84
CA ASP A 49 30.02 -11.83 -24.06
C ASP A 49 30.55 -12.37 -22.73
N VAL A 50 30.21 -11.69 -21.63
CA VAL A 50 30.24 -12.31 -20.30
C VAL A 50 29.01 -13.20 -20.19
N VAL A 51 29.24 -14.52 -20.32
CA VAL A 51 28.24 -15.57 -20.07
C VAL A 51 27.59 -15.33 -18.70
N LYS A 52 26.37 -14.81 -18.71
CA LYS A 52 25.55 -14.68 -17.50
C LYS A 52 25.21 -16.08 -17.02
N LYS A 53 25.85 -16.55 -15.95
CA LYS A 53 25.41 -17.74 -15.22
C LYS A 53 23.98 -17.49 -14.71
N GLU A 54 23.03 -18.24 -15.24
CA GLU A 54 21.66 -18.24 -14.75
C GLU A 54 21.66 -18.57 -13.25
N ARG A 55 21.05 -17.71 -12.45
CA ARG A 55 20.85 -17.96 -11.02
C ARG A 55 19.80 -19.07 -10.90
N GLY A 56 20.25 -20.29 -10.68
CA GLY A 56 19.38 -21.45 -10.48
C GLY A 56 18.46 -21.31 -9.25
N SER A 57 17.37 -22.10 -9.27
CA SER A 57 16.34 -22.21 -8.23
C SER A 57 16.93 -22.29 -6.81
N TYR A 58 16.47 -21.41 -5.92
CA TYR A 58 17.29 -20.92 -4.81
C TYR A 58 17.28 -21.80 -3.54
N ILE A 59 16.39 -22.80 -3.39
CA ILE A 59 16.15 -23.36 -2.04
C ILE A 59 16.14 -24.90 -1.95
N THR A 60 15.47 -25.66 -2.84
CA THR A 60 15.28 -27.10 -2.59
C THR A 60 16.52 -27.97 -2.84
N LYS A 61 17.37 -27.62 -3.82
CA LYS A 61 18.61 -28.39 -4.13
C LYS A 61 19.72 -28.22 -3.09
N ASN A 62 19.60 -27.25 -2.18
CA ASN A 62 20.65 -26.92 -1.23
C ASN A 62 20.54 -27.75 0.06
N GLU A 63 19.33 -28.20 0.43
CA GLU A 63 19.11 -28.98 1.65
C GLU A 63 19.74 -30.37 1.57
N ALA A 64 19.52 -31.10 0.47
CA ALA A 64 20.19 -32.39 0.23
C ALA A 64 21.72 -32.29 0.24
N LYS A 65 22.25 -31.18 -0.29
CA LYS A 65 23.69 -30.87 -0.23
C LYS A 65 24.17 -30.64 1.20
N VAL A 66 23.38 -30.00 2.05
CA VAL A 66 23.74 -29.81 3.46
C VAL A 66 23.73 -31.13 4.22
N VAL A 67 22.77 -32.02 3.97
CA VAL A 67 22.74 -33.37 4.58
C VAL A 67 23.97 -34.17 4.16
N ASN A 68 24.28 -34.22 2.86
CA ASN A 68 25.45 -34.94 2.37
C ASN A 68 26.77 -34.35 2.93
N LEU A 69 26.83 -33.04 3.16
CA LEU A 69 27.98 -32.40 3.80
C LEU A 69 28.17 -32.88 5.24
N VAL A 70 27.08 -32.97 6.02
CA VAL A 70 27.14 -33.43 7.42
C VAL A 70 27.55 -34.91 7.47
N ASN A 71 26.98 -35.75 6.61
CA ASN A 71 27.34 -37.18 6.54
C ASN A 71 28.84 -37.37 6.24
N LEU A 72 29.39 -36.64 5.26
CA LEU A 72 30.82 -36.72 4.94
C LEU A 72 31.72 -36.29 6.10
N LEU A 73 31.29 -35.31 6.89
CA LEU A 73 32.04 -34.85 8.07
C LEU A 73 31.94 -35.84 9.25
N GLN A 74 30.88 -36.64 9.31
CA GLN A 74 30.73 -37.71 10.31
C GLN A 74 31.50 -38.98 9.90
N GLU A 75 31.51 -39.33 8.61
CA GLU A 75 32.21 -40.51 8.08
C GLU A 75 33.74 -40.35 8.11
N PHE A 76 34.24 -39.13 7.88
CA PHE A 76 35.68 -38.86 7.79
C PHE A 76 36.11 -37.79 8.81
N GLU A 77 36.55 -38.23 9.99
CA GLU A 77 36.95 -37.35 11.10
C GLU A 77 38.03 -36.31 10.75
N ASN A 78 38.88 -36.60 9.75
CA ASN A 78 40.00 -35.73 9.35
C ASN A 78 39.71 -34.85 8.12
N MET A 79 38.49 -34.86 7.58
CA MET A 79 38.17 -34.05 6.40
C MET A 79 37.87 -32.60 6.77
N SER A 80 38.52 -31.65 6.11
CA SER A 80 38.21 -30.23 6.34
C SER A 80 36.82 -29.87 5.79
N ILE A 81 36.09 -28.98 6.48
CA ILE A 81 34.78 -28.46 6.05
C ILE A 81 34.84 -27.90 4.62
N SER A 82 35.95 -27.27 4.26
CA SER A 82 36.14 -26.71 2.92
C SER A 82 36.29 -27.80 1.86
N GLU A 83 36.91 -28.93 2.18
CA GLU A 83 37.08 -30.04 1.26
C GLU A 83 35.77 -30.80 1.05
N ALA A 84 35.06 -31.11 2.15
CA ALA A 84 33.73 -31.71 2.10
C ALA A 84 32.74 -30.82 1.32
N GLY A 85 32.78 -29.50 1.56
CA GLY A 85 31.98 -28.52 0.81
C GLY A 85 32.25 -28.56 -0.69
N ARG A 86 33.52 -28.68 -1.12
CA ARG A 86 33.88 -28.83 -2.55
C ARG A 86 33.31 -30.11 -3.15
N LYS A 87 33.40 -31.24 -2.44
CA LYS A 87 32.86 -32.54 -2.91
C LYS A 87 31.35 -32.50 -3.13
N VAL A 88 30.62 -31.76 -2.30
CA VAL A 88 29.16 -31.61 -2.42
C VAL A 88 28.74 -30.45 -3.34
N GLY A 89 29.71 -29.67 -3.84
CA GLY A 89 29.45 -28.52 -4.71
C GLY A 89 28.81 -27.34 -3.97
N LEU A 90 29.25 -27.08 -2.74
CA LEU A 90 28.94 -25.91 -1.93
C LEU A 90 30.13 -24.95 -1.87
N SER A 91 29.86 -23.66 -1.72
CA SER A 91 30.93 -22.68 -1.48
C SER A 91 31.54 -22.87 -0.09
N LYS A 92 32.80 -22.45 0.09
CA LYS A 92 33.48 -22.50 1.39
C LYS A 92 32.69 -21.78 2.48
N SER A 93 32.17 -20.58 2.18
CA SER A 93 31.41 -19.78 3.15
C SER A 93 30.07 -20.42 3.52
N THR A 94 29.36 -20.98 2.54
CA THR A 94 28.09 -21.69 2.77
C THR A 94 28.30 -22.92 3.65
N SER A 95 29.34 -23.71 3.36
CA SER A 95 29.65 -24.95 4.09
C SER A 95 29.96 -24.65 5.56
N ILE A 96 30.81 -23.65 5.82
CA ILE A 96 31.15 -23.20 7.18
C ILE A 96 29.91 -22.69 7.92
N CYS A 97 29.10 -21.84 7.26
CA CYS A 97 27.89 -21.29 7.87
C CYS A 97 26.90 -22.40 8.27
N LYS A 98 26.71 -23.40 7.41
CA LYS A 98 25.79 -24.52 7.65
C LYS A 98 26.27 -25.46 8.75
N VAL A 99 27.58 -25.78 8.79
CA VAL A 99 28.15 -26.56 9.89
C VAL A 99 28.04 -25.80 11.22
N LYS A 100 28.30 -24.49 11.23
CA LYS A 100 28.10 -23.67 12.44
C LYS A 100 26.64 -23.67 12.90
N GLN A 101 25.70 -23.56 11.97
CA GLN A 101 24.26 -23.64 12.25
C GLN A 101 23.88 -25.02 12.82
N TRP A 102 24.42 -26.11 12.27
CA TRP A 102 24.21 -27.48 12.76
C TRP A 102 24.74 -27.66 14.18
N ASN A 103 25.96 -27.20 14.46
CA ASN A 103 26.57 -27.28 15.80
C ASN A 103 25.76 -26.49 16.83
N GLN A 104 25.21 -25.33 16.45
CA GLN A 104 24.35 -24.55 17.33
C GLN A 104 23.02 -25.26 17.63
N VAL A 105 22.37 -25.81 16.60
CA VAL A 105 21.11 -26.56 16.78
C VAL A 105 21.35 -27.82 17.62
N THR A 106 22.44 -28.53 17.40
CA THR A 106 22.78 -29.73 18.18
C THR A 106 23.13 -29.41 19.63
N SER A 107 23.83 -28.30 19.92
CA SER A 107 24.04 -27.86 21.31
C SER A 107 22.73 -27.45 21.98
N GLU A 108 21.85 -26.75 21.26
CA GLU A 108 20.52 -26.37 21.78
C GLU A 108 19.64 -27.61 22.05
N ILE A 109 19.69 -28.64 21.20
CA ILE A 109 19.02 -29.94 21.40
C ILE A 109 19.60 -30.69 22.61
N ALA A 110 20.93 -30.70 22.78
CA ALA A 110 21.58 -31.36 23.90
C ALA A 110 21.20 -30.73 25.25
N GLU A 111 21.00 -29.41 25.29
CA GLU A 111 20.59 -28.69 26.50
C GLU A 111 19.08 -28.76 26.78
N LYS A 112 18.24 -28.67 25.74
CA LYS A 112 16.78 -28.46 25.89
C LYS A 112 15.91 -29.64 25.45
N GLY A 113 16.54 -30.74 25.02
CA GLY A 113 15.84 -31.86 24.40
C GLY A 113 15.46 -31.59 22.94
N PHE A 114 15.02 -32.63 22.24
CA PHE A 114 14.53 -32.49 20.87
C PHE A 114 13.32 -31.56 20.87
N PRO A 115 13.31 -30.48 20.07
CA PRO A 115 12.14 -29.63 20.01
C PRO A 115 10.98 -30.41 19.37
N ASP A 116 9.81 -30.43 20.02
CA ASP A 116 8.59 -31.09 19.54
C ASP A 116 8.13 -30.57 18.16
N SER A 117 8.68 -29.43 17.71
CA SER A 117 8.56 -28.97 16.33
C SER A 117 9.83 -28.22 15.90
N ILE A 118 10.29 -28.49 14.67
CA ILE A 118 11.33 -27.68 14.03
C ILE A 118 10.71 -26.31 13.76
N ALA A 119 10.87 -25.38 14.70
CA ALA A 119 10.45 -24.00 14.53
C ALA A 119 11.25 -23.41 13.36
N ILE A 120 10.66 -23.43 12.17
CA ILE A 120 11.10 -22.61 11.05
C ILE A 120 11.19 -21.21 11.64
N LYS A 121 12.39 -20.61 11.64
CA LYS A 121 12.56 -19.23 12.08
C LYS A 121 11.77 -18.38 11.10
N GLU A 122 10.49 -18.14 11.42
CA GLU A 122 9.70 -17.14 10.73
C GLU A 122 10.52 -15.86 10.81
N GLY A 123 10.86 -15.30 9.64
CA GLY A 123 11.64 -14.08 9.58
C GLY A 123 10.90 -13.04 10.41
N LYS A 124 11.44 -12.70 11.58
CA LYS A 124 10.86 -11.70 12.46
C LYS A 124 10.86 -10.38 11.69
N GLY A 125 9.72 -10.09 11.08
CA GLY A 125 9.51 -8.86 10.32
C GLY A 125 9.60 -7.65 11.24
N ARG A 126 9.58 -6.46 10.64
CA ARG A 126 9.48 -5.22 11.40
C ARG A 126 8.21 -5.25 12.27
N PRO A 127 8.29 -4.90 13.56
CA PRO A 127 7.10 -4.86 14.42
C PRO A 127 6.05 -3.91 13.81
N THR A 128 4.80 -4.32 13.84
CA THR A 128 3.69 -3.54 13.30
C THR A 128 3.41 -2.34 14.19
N ILE A 129 3.37 -1.14 13.60
CA ILE A 129 3.09 0.12 14.29
C ILE A 129 1.62 0.15 14.79
N LEU A 130 0.71 -0.44 14.00
CA LEU A 130 -0.72 -0.50 14.31
C LEU A 130 -1.08 -1.81 15.00
N LYS A 131 -1.41 -1.71 16.29
CA LYS A 131 -2.01 -2.75 17.14
C LYS A 131 -3.50 -2.94 16.88
N ASP A 132 -4.08 -3.93 17.53
CA ASP A 132 -5.49 -4.28 17.37
C ASP A 132 -6.43 -3.26 18.03
N GLU A 133 -6.02 -2.58 19.11
CA GLU A 133 -6.75 -1.46 19.71
C GLU A 133 -7.11 -0.37 18.68
N HIS A 134 -6.17 -0.03 17.80
CA HIS A 134 -6.41 0.97 16.76
C HIS A 134 -7.32 0.44 15.66
N THR A 135 -7.31 -0.86 15.39
CA THR A 135 -8.24 -1.45 14.41
C THR A 135 -9.69 -1.32 14.85
N VAL A 136 -9.98 -1.53 16.14
CA VAL A 136 -11.32 -1.37 16.71
C VAL A 136 -11.80 0.08 16.55
N PHE A 137 -10.94 1.04 16.92
CA PHE A 137 -11.25 2.46 16.75
C PHE A 137 -11.56 2.84 15.29
N ILE A 138 -10.83 2.28 14.33
CA ILE A 138 -11.09 2.52 12.90
C ILE A 138 -12.46 2.00 12.49
N PHE A 139 -12.87 0.82 12.97
CA PHE A 139 -14.19 0.27 12.68
C PHE A 139 -15.32 1.12 13.27
N GLU A 140 -15.17 1.57 14.52
CA GLU A 140 -16.14 2.46 15.17
C GLU A 140 -16.28 3.79 14.42
N LEU A 141 -15.15 4.39 14.01
CA LEU A 141 -15.13 5.63 13.26
C LEU A 141 -15.86 5.48 11.90
N LEU A 142 -15.61 4.39 11.18
CA LEU A 142 -16.22 4.13 9.88
C LEU A 142 -17.68 3.65 9.95
N ALA A 143 -18.10 3.07 11.08
CA ALA A 143 -19.50 2.74 11.32
C ALA A 143 -20.35 4.00 11.44
N ASN A 144 -19.80 5.05 12.06
CA ASN A 144 -20.47 6.35 12.18
C ASN A 144 -20.41 7.13 10.86
N GLU A 145 -19.23 7.22 10.24
CA GLU A 145 -18.99 8.02 9.03
C GLU A 145 -18.19 7.25 7.97
N PRO A 146 -18.84 6.46 7.10
CA PRO A 146 -18.13 5.65 6.10
C PRO A 146 -17.47 6.49 4.99
N THR A 147 -17.83 7.77 4.85
CA THR A 147 -17.32 8.70 3.82
C THR A 147 -15.99 9.38 4.19
N LEU A 148 -15.42 9.08 5.35
CA LEU A 148 -14.19 9.69 5.83
C LEU A 148 -13.00 9.46 4.89
N THR A 149 -12.18 10.50 4.72
CA THR A 149 -10.93 10.42 3.98
C THR A 149 -9.85 9.74 4.82
N ILE A 150 -8.87 9.11 4.19
CA ILE A 150 -7.77 8.44 4.89
C ILE A 150 -7.02 9.43 5.79
N GLU A 151 -6.84 10.67 5.32
CA GLU A 151 -6.20 11.75 6.08
C GLU A 151 -7.00 12.09 7.35
N ALA A 152 -8.32 12.26 7.23
CA ALA A 152 -9.17 12.49 8.39
C ALA A 152 -9.10 11.33 9.38
N VAL A 153 -9.13 10.08 8.88
CA VAL A 153 -8.97 8.90 9.75
C VAL A 153 -7.60 8.92 10.46
N THR A 154 -6.52 9.30 9.78
CA THR A 154 -5.20 9.42 10.42
C THR A 154 -5.17 10.54 11.46
N ASP A 155 -5.85 11.65 11.22
CA ASP A 155 -5.92 12.78 12.16
C ASP A 155 -6.71 12.39 13.41
N HIS A 156 -7.86 11.72 13.24
CA HIS A 156 -8.64 11.18 14.36
C HIS A 156 -7.81 10.18 15.19
N LEU A 157 -7.08 9.28 14.53
CA LEU A 157 -6.25 8.29 15.19
C LEU A 157 -5.05 8.93 15.90
N SER A 158 -4.44 9.96 15.32
CA SER A 158 -3.33 10.70 15.94
C SER A 158 -3.81 11.55 17.13
N LYS A 159 -5.05 12.06 17.07
CA LYS A 159 -5.68 12.83 18.15
C LYS A 159 -5.96 11.94 19.37
N GLU A 160 -6.47 10.73 19.14
CA GLU A 160 -6.77 9.76 20.21
C GLU A 160 -5.48 9.14 20.76
N PHE A 161 -4.56 8.76 19.87
CA PHE A 161 -3.31 8.08 20.21
C PHE A 161 -2.09 8.97 19.95
N LYS A 162 -1.77 9.85 20.92
CA LYS A 162 -0.62 10.79 20.86
C LYS A 162 0.75 10.11 20.65
N ASN A 163 0.85 8.81 20.93
CA ASN A 163 2.10 8.05 20.84
C ASN A 163 2.39 7.53 19.43
N ILE A 164 1.52 7.80 18.46
CA ILE A 164 1.55 7.14 17.16
C ILE A 164 1.70 8.19 16.06
N GLN A 165 2.79 8.07 15.31
CA GLN A 165 3.00 8.83 14.07
C GLN A 165 2.85 7.87 12.90
N ILE A 166 1.76 8.03 12.15
CA ILE A 166 1.45 7.19 10.98
C ILE A 166 1.32 8.08 9.75
N THR A 167 1.87 7.59 8.65
CA THR A 167 1.66 8.21 7.34
C THR A 167 0.31 7.77 6.75
N PRO A 168 -0.40 8.62 6.00
CA PRO A 168 -1.67 8.25 5.34
C PRO A 168 -1.56 6.98 4.50
N ARG A 169 -0.43 6.77 3.82
CA ARG A 169 -0.17 5.56 3.03
C ARG A 169 -0.06 4.29 3.89
N SER A 170 0.54 4.38 5.07
CA SER A 170 0.61 3.25 6.01
C SER A 170 -0.78 2.92 6.53
N MET A 171 -1.61 3.94 6.79
CA MET A 171 -3.00 3.78 7.19
C MET A 171 -3.84 3.10 6.09
N GLU A 172 -3.74 3.57 4.86
CA GLU A 172 -4.44 2.98 3.71
C GLU A 172 -4.09 1.50 3.54
N ASN A 173 -2.80 1.17 3.61
CA ASN A 173 -2.34 -0.23 3.53
C ASN A 173 -2.89 -1.08 4.67
N HIS A 174 -2.98 -0.52 5.88
CA HIS A 174 -3.53 -1.21 7.03
C HIS A 174 -5.02 -1.49 6.86
N MET A 175 -5.80 -0.48 6.45
CA MET A 175 -7.23 -0.62 6.17
C MET A 175 -7.49 -1.68 5.09
N LYS A 176 -6.72 -1.66 3.99
CA LYS A 176 -6.88 -2.61 2.88
C LYS A 176 -6.42 -4.03 3.23
N LYS A 177 -5.23 -4.19 3.82
CA LYS A 177 -4.60 -5.50 4.03
C LYS A 177 -5.01 -6.17 5.33
N LYS A 178 -5.05 -5.42 6.44
CA LYS A 178 -5.36 -5.95 7.77
C LYS A 178 -6.86 -5.93 8.02
N CYS A 179 -7.53 -4.79 7.83
CA CYS A 179 -8.96 -4.65 8.09
C CYS A 179 -9.86 -5.16 6.95
N ARG A 180 -9.28 -5.54 5.80
CA ARG A 180 -10.02 -6.01 4.60
C ARG A 180 -11.12 -5.03 4.17
N LEU A 181 -10.86 -3.72 4.31
CA LEU A 181 -11.78 -2.67 3.91
C LEU A 181 -11.57 -2.31 2.44
N THR A 182 -12.67 -1.95 1.79
CA THR A 182 -12.73 -1.58 0.38
C THR A 182 -13.47 -0.27 0.21
N TYR A 183 -12.92 0.61 -0.62
CA TYR A 183 -13.55 1.87 -0.99
C TYR A 183 -14.51 1.63 -2.15
N LYS A 184 -15.80 1.80 -1.92
CA LYS A 184 -16.87 1.44 -2.86
C LYS A 184 -17.84 2.58 -3.05
N ARG A 185 -18.58 2.54 -4.17
CA ARG A 185 -19.67 3.48 -4.44
C ARG A 185 -20.78 3.27 -3.40
N ILE A 186 -21.29 4.37 -2.86
CA ILE A 186 -22.36 4.37 -1.86
C ILE A 186 -23.69 4.12 -2.55
N ILE A 187 -24.51 3.27 -1.91
CA ILE A 187 -25.91 3.05 -2.25
C ILE A 187 -26.75 3.77 -1.20
N LEU A 188 -27.45 4.81 -1.64
CA LEU A 188 -28.33 5.60 -0.81
C LEU A 188 -29.64 4.85 -0.55
N ARG A 189 -30.06 4.77 0.71
CA ARG A 189 -31.35 4.24 1.13
C ARG A 189 -32.17 5.36 1.73
N TYR A 190 -33.33 5.64 1.13
CA TYR A 190 -34.25 6.66 1.63
C TYR A 190 -35.22 6.00 2.61
N TYR A 191 -35.18 6.39 3.88
CA TYR A 191 -35.99 5.76 4.93
C TYR A 191 -37.51 5.97 4.69
N GLY A 192 -37.89 7.09 4.08
CA GLY A 192 -39.29 7.50 3.91
C GLY A 192 -40.07 6.92 2.73
N ARG A 193 -39.49 6.00 1.92
CA ARG A 193 -40.18 5.47 0.71
C ARG A 193 -40.90 4.12 0.90
N ASN A 194 -40.57 3.38 1.95
CA ASN A 194 -41.06 2.01 2.17
C ASN A 194 -41.78 1.88 3.51
N THR A 195 -42.66 2.82 3.85
CA THR A 195 -43.61 2.64 4.97
C THR A 195 -44.94 2.15 4.43
N ASP A 196 -45.66 1.34 5.19
CA ASP A 196 -46.98 0.80 4.76
C ASP A 196 -47.98 1.94 4.47
N GLU A 197 -47.80 3.09 5.11
CA GLU A 197 -48.57 4.33 4.92
C GLU A 197 -48.37 4.98 3.55
N THR A 198 -47.19 4.80 2.91
CA THR A 198 -46.86 5.44 1.62
C THR A 198 -47.18 4.55 0.42
N VAL A 199 -47.25 3.23 0.59
CA VAL A 199 -47.46 2.27 -0.52
C VAL A 199 -48.94 1.90 -0.71
N GLY A 200 -49.82 2.28 0.22
CA GLY A 200 -51.22 1.84 0.25
C GLY A 200 -52.30 2.88 -0.10
N GLN A 201 -51.95 4.11 -0.48
CA GLN A 201 -52.96 5.12 -0.81
C GLN A 201 -53.43 4.96 -2.27
N ASN A 202 -54.70 4.59 -2.46
CA ASN A 202 -55.36 4.48 -3.76
C ASN A 202 -55.71 5.87 -4.31
N ILE A 203 -54.68 6.67 -4.58
CA ILE A 203 -54.81 8.00 -5.19
C ILE A 203 -54.69 7.80 -6.71
N ASP A 204 -55.64 8.35 -7.46
CA ASP A 204 -55.57 8.34 -8.92
C ASP A 204 -54.55 9.37 -9.40
N PHE A 205 -53.29 8.94 -9.51
CA PHE A 205 -52.13 9.75 -9.87
C PHE A 205 -52.30 10.53 -11.19
N MET A 206 -53.17 10.07 -12.08
CA MET A 206 -53.35 10.68 -13.40
C MET A 206 -54.31 11.87 -13.38
N ASN A 207 -55.21 11.95 -12.39
CA ASN A 207 -56.31 12.91 -12.38
C ASN A 207 -56.28 13.88 -11.19
N GLU A 208 -55.64 13.51 -10.07
CA GLU A 208 -55.69 14.29 -8.82
C GLU A 208 -54.32 14.81 -8.33
N CYS A 209 -53.22 14.56 -9.07
CA CYS A 209 -51.87 14.95 -8.64
C CYS A 209 -51.29 16.11 -9.47
N VAL A 210 -50.82 17.16 -8.79
CA VAL A 210 -49.88 18.15 -9.33
C VAL A 210 -48.52 17.88 -8.70
N PHE A 211 -47.51 17.55 -9.52
CA PHE A 211 -46.15 17.32 -9.04
C PHE A 211 -45.40 18.65 -8.89
N LEU A 212 -45.17 19.05 -7.65
CA LEU A 212 -44.26 20.12 -7.31
C LEU A 212 -42.92 19.48 -6.92
N ASP A 213 -42.00 19.38 -7.89
CA ASP A 213 -40.62 19.01 -7.60
C ASP A 213 -39.84 20.30 -7.33
N GLU A 214 -39.67 20.63 -6.05
CA GLU A 214 -38.70 21.65 -5.66
C GLU A 214 -37.33 21.10 -6.06
N ALA A 215 -36.61 21.78 -6.95
CA ALA A 215 -35.30 21.36 -7.41
C ALA A 215 -34.37 21.23 -6.20
N GLY A 216 -34.29 20.01 -5.67
CA GLY A 216 -33.66 19.72 -4.40
C GLY A 216 -32.17 19.95 -4.51
N PHE A 217 -31.71 21.12 -4.07
CA PHE A 217 -30.33 21.28 -3.66
C PHE A 217 -30.10 20.25 -2.56
N ASN A 218 -29.37 19.18 -2.90
CA ASN A 218 -29.10 18.10 -1.98
C ASN A 218 -28.28 18.67 -0.81
N ARG A 219 -28.97 18.98 0.31
CA ARG A 219 -28.37 19.49 1.55
C ARG A 219 -27.32 18.53 2.12
N SER A 220 -27.34 17.27 1.68
CA SER A 220 -26.46 16.18 2.07
C SER A 220 -25.57 15.79 0.88
N MET A 221 -24.70 16.71 0.46
CA MET A 221 -23.70 16.45 -0.57
C MET A 221 -22.54 15.63 0.03
N HIS A 222 -22.76 14.35 0.27
CA HIS A 222 -21.70 13.42 0.65
C HIS A 222 -20.88 13.00 -0.58
N ARG A 223 -19.65 12.53 -0.33
CA ARG A 223 -18.87 11.84 -1.36
C ARG A 223 -19.68 10.65 -1.87
N SER A 224 -19.60 10.36 -3.17
CA SER A 224 -20.31 9.23 -3.78
C SER A 224 -19.70 7.86 -3.44
N TYR A 225 -18.59 7.84 -2.70
CA TYR A 225 -17.85 6.64 -2.31
C TYR A 225 -17.55 6.67 -0.81
N GLY A 226 -17.48 5.48 -0.23
CA GLY A 226 -17.21 5.28 1.18
C GLY A 226 -16.54 3.92 1.43
N TRP A 227 -16.11 3.73 2.66
CA TRP A 227 -15.48 2.50 3.12
C TRP A 227 -16.53 1.47 3.54
N SER A 228 -16.29 0.22 3.17
CA SER A 228 -17.10 -0.93 3.56
C SER A 228 -16.23 -2.17 3.62
N GLU A 229 -16.69 -3.18 4.34
CA GLU A 229 -16.02 -4.49 4.37
C GLU A 229 -15.92 -5.08 2.94
N ALA A 230 -14.85 -5.82 2.67
CA ALA A 230 -14.70 -6.52 1.40
C ALA A 230 -15.91 -7.44 1.16
N GLY A 231 -16.48 -7.39 -0.04
CA GLY A 231 -17.69 -8.16 -0.39
C GLY A 231 -19.04 -7.51 -0.03
N THR A 232 -19.11 -6.57 0.91
CA THR A 232 -20.39 -5.92 1.27
C THR A 232 -20.58 -4.59 0.54
N PRO A 233 -21.80 -4.23 0.08
CA PRO A 233 -22.06 -2.90 -0.48
C PRO A 233 -22.04 -1.83 0.63
N CYS A 234 -21.47 -0.67 0.35
CA CYS A 234 -21.55 0.48 1.24
C CYS A 234 -22.96 1.09 1.14
N LYS A 235 -23.71 1.06 2.23
CA LYS A 235 -25.09 1.57 2.32
C LYS A 235 -25.09 2.73 3.30
N ILE A 236 -25.70 3.84 2.91
CA ILE A 236 -25.93 5.00 3.79
C ILE A 236 -27.42 5.27 3.76
N ASP A 237 -28.00 5.34 4.95
CA ASP A 237 -29.40 5.69 5.14
C ASP A 237 -29.51 7.23 5.20
N LEU A 238 -30.41 7.78 4.37
CA LEU A 238 -30.79 9.20 4.27
C LEU A 238 -32.18 9.42 4.85
#